data_AF-A0A3S1A3M5-F1
#
_entry.id   AF-A0A3S1A3M5-F1
#
_cell.length_a   1.000
_cell.length_b   1.000
_cell.length_c   1.000
_cell.angle_alpha   90.00
_cell.angle_beta   90.00
_cell.angle_gamma   90.00
#
_symmetry.space_group_name_H-M   'P 1'
#
loop_
_entity.id
_entity.type
_entity.pdbx_description
1 polymer ?
#
loop_
_entity_poly.entity_id
_entity_poly.type
_entity_poly.pdbx_seq_one_letter_code
_entity_poly.pdbx_strand_id
1 'polypeptide(L)'
;MCGRKQETRQCALRGFWADTKVDPGDVVNVLADMEGGQFIVDDKKGLVVVNPDTLLSGTLVVSAVFCRRKSVLNEQFKGVDKGNVQMLYGSIIHSLFQEVLRDGVTQQKDVEALAVSKLKASKFLHEMYGQNLVEGTVTEEVKQYIPTLMDWLGKHTLLHNTGRRQLKSEKRPEVMVTEIQDIEENIWSPRFGLKGKIDLTVQAELSKKDTGLEVKVVPLELKTGKASFSSEHKGQVTLYSMMCSDRRTDPEEGILLYLKHGQMQRVPVKPESKS
;
A
#
# COMPACT_ATOMS: atom_id res chain seq x y z
N MET A 1 25.73 33.74 6.23
CA MET A 1 25.01 33.12 5.10
C MET A 1 26.01 32.25 4.35
N CYS A 2 25.89 30.92 4.43
CA CYS A 2 26.85 30.00 3.82
C CYS A 2 26.53 29.89 2.32
N GLY A 3 27.32 30.55 1.47
CA GLY A 3 27.21 30.44 0.02
C GLY A 3 27.65 29.05 -0.42
N ARG A 4 26.69 28.15 -0.66
CA ARG A 4 26.99 26.88 -1.33
C ARG A 4 27.47 27.21 -2.73
N LYS A 5 28.72 26.87 -3.04
CA LYS A 5 29.23 26.87 -4.42
C LYS A 5 28.31 25.96 -5.24
N GLN A 6 27.68 26.52 -6.26
CA GLN A 6 26.89 25.74 -7.21
C GLN A 6 27.88 24.94 -8.07
N GLU A 7 27.93 23.63 -7.85
CA GLU A 7 28.68 22.72 -8.71
C GLU A 7 27.80 22.32 -9.90
N THR A 8 28.32 22.52 -11.11
CA THR A 8 27.68 21.97 -12.31
C THR A 8 28.01 20.49 -12.41
N ARG A 9 26.98 19.66 -12.55
CA ARG A 9 27.12 18.22 -12.78
C ARG A 9 26.36 17.82 -14.04
N GLN A 10 26.85 16.78 -14.70
CA GLN A 10 26.21 16.26 -15.91
C GLN A 10 25.38 15.01 -15.56
N CYS A 11 24.17 14.93 -16.11
CA CYS A 11 23.30 13.75 -16.06
C CYS A 11 22.87 13.40 -17.48
N ALA A 12 23.07 12.15 -17.91
CA ALA A 12 22.54 11.64 -19.17
C ALA A 12 21.28 10.81 -18.90
N LEU A 13 20.17 11.20 -19.53
CA LEU A 13 18.94 10.41 -19.62
C LEU A 13 18.98 9.59 -20.92
N ARG A 14 18.77 8.29 -20.83
CA ARG A 14 18.84 7.34 -21.95
C ARG A 14 17.62 6.43 -21.98
N GLY A 15 17.36 5.79 -23.12
CA GLY A 15 16.23 4.88 -23.28
C GLY A 15 14.89 5.60 -23.12
N PHE A 16 13.95 5.01 -22.37
CA PHE A 16 12.64 5.60 -22.07
C PHE A 16 12.75 6.94 -21.31
N TRP A 17 13.87 7.19 -20.63
CA TRP A 17 14.09 8.43 -19.90
C TRP A 17 14.45 9.63 -20.79
N ALA A 18 14.86 9.39 -22.04
CA ALA A 18 15.19 10.47 -22.96
C ALA A 18 13.99 11.39 -23.28
N ASP A 19 12.77 10.84 -23.19
CA ASP A 19 11.51 11.58 -23.40
C ASP A 19 11.01 12.31 -22.13
N THR A 20 11.78 12.29 -21.04
CA THR A 20 11.44 12.99 -19.80
C THR A 20 11.45 14.50 -20.05
N LYS A 21 10.32 15.16 -19.80
CA LYS A 21 10.23 16.63 -19.90
C LYS A 21 10.94 17.26 -18.70
N VAL A 22 12.07 17.90 -18.98
CA VAL A 22 12.86 18.69 -18.04
C VAL A 22 13.24 19.98 -18.73
N ASP A 23 12.81 21.11 -18.19
CA ASP A 23 13.07 22.44 -18.74
C ASP A 23 14.11 23.19 -17.89
N PRO A 24 14.86 24.15 -18.46
CA PRO A 24 15.78 24.99 -17.69
C PRO A 24 15.05 25.71 -16.55
N GLY A 25 15.50 25.47 -15.31
CA GLY A 25 14.90 26.01 -14.10
C GLY A 25 14.08 24.99 -13.30
N ASP A 26 13.77 23.82 -13.87
CA ASP A 26 13.17 22.72 -13.11
C ASP A 26 14.11 22.24 -12.00
N VAL A 27 13.50 21.89 -10.87
CA VAL A 27 14.20 21.21 -9.78
C VAL A 27 14.14 19.71 -10.04
N VAL A 28 15.28 19.03 -10.01
CA VAL A 28 15.35 17.58 -10.20
C VAL A 28 16.05 16.89 -9.04
N ASN A 29 15.57 15.70 -8.69
CA ASN A 29 16.29 14.76 -7.85
C ASN A 29 16.79 13.59 -8.72
N VAL A 30 18.10 13.34 -8.70
CA VAL A 30 18.74 12.27 -9.47
C VAL A 30 19.16 11.17 -8.51
N LEU A 31 18.48 10.04 -8.59
CA LEU A 31 18.78 8.83 -7.81
C LEU A 31 19.54 7.86 -8.71
N ALA A 32 20.82 8.13 -8.96
CA ALA A 32 21.67 7.30 -9.79
C ALA A 32 23.11 7.34 -9.31
N ASP A 33 23.85 6.28 -9.63
CA ASP A 33 25.29 6.25 -9.38
C ASP A 33 26.03 7.08 -10.44
N MET A 34 27.17 7.62 -10.04
CA MET A 34 28.05 8.39 -10.92
C MET A 34 29.05 7.47 -11.59
N GLU A 35 29.08 7.48 -12.93
CA GLU A 35 29.99 6.69 -13.75
C GLU A 35 30.82 7.64 -14.62
N GLY A 36 32.15 7.61 -14.45
CA GLY A 36 33.05 8.47 -15.23
C GLY A 36 32.82 9.97 -15.03
N GLY A 37 32.34 10.40 -13.85
CA GLY A 37 32.06 11.81 -13.54
C GLY A 37 30.69 12.31 -13.98
N GLN A 38 29.84 11.43 -14.51
CA GLN A 38 28.49 11.75 -14.98
C GLN A 38 27.46 10.82 -14.35
N PHE A 39 26.27 11.33 -14.03
CA PHE A 39 25.13 10.50 -13.66
C PHE A 39 24.48 9.88 -14.89
N ILE A 40 24.13 8.60 -14.83
CA ILE A 40 23.47 7.89 -15.93
C ILE A 40 22.16 7.32 -15.43
N VAL A 41 21.06 7.74 -16.05
CA VAL A 41 19.72 7.18 -15.85
C VAL A 41 19.28 6.52 -17.15
N ASP A 42 18.99 5.23 -17.09
CA ASP A 42 18.56 4.42 -18.23
C ASP A 42 17.48 3.41 -17.84
N ASP A 43 17.07 2.55 -18.78
CA ASP A 43 15.98 1.58 -18.58
C ASP A 43 16.27 0.50 -17.52
N LYS A 44 17.54 0.39 -17.07
CA LYS A 44 18.01 -0.64 -16.14
C LYS A 44 18.40 -0.07 -14.79
N LYS A 45 18.88 1.17 -14.73
CA LYS A 45 19.39 1.78 -13.50
C LYS A 45 19.08 3.27 -13.40
N GLY A 46 18.97 3.69 -12.15
CA GLY A 46 18.74 5.08 -11.78
C GLY A 46 17.30 5.52 -11.93
N LEU A 47 16.98 6.66 -11.33
CA LEU A 47 15.70 7.35 -11.43
C LEU A 47 15.96 8.85 -11.49
N VAL A 48 15.19 9.57 -12.30
CA VAL A 48 15.09 11.03 -12.21
C VAL A 48 13.68 11.43 -11.80
N VAL A 49 13.59 12.31 -10.81
CA VAL A 49 12.31 12.86 -10.32
C VAL A 49 12.31 14.35 -10.60
N VAL A 50 11.39 14.79 -11.45
CA VAL A 50 11.21 16.20 -11.80
C VAL A 50 10.21 16.83 -10.83
N ASN A 51 10.56 18.00 -10.31
CA ASN A 51 9.80 18.73 -9.29
C ASN A 51 9.50 17.87 -8.04
N PRO A 52 10.54 17.36 -7.36
CA PRO A 52 10.42 16.41 -6.24
C PRO A 52 9.61 16.94 -5.05
N ASP A 53 9.49 18.26 -4.91
CA ASP A 53 8.70 18.89 -3.85
C ASP A 53 7.17 18.82 -4.12
N THR A 54 6.76 18.50 -5.35
CA THR A 54 5.35 18.28 -5.71
C THR A 54 4.97 16.83 -5.46
N LEU A 55 4.45 16.54 -4.26
CA LEU A 55 4.14 15.18 -3.84
C LEU A 55 2.82 14.67 -4.43
N LEU A 56 2.92 13.68 -5.33
CA LEU A 56 1.78 12.99 -5.93
C LEU A 56 1.38 11.75 -5.12
N SER A 57 0.09 11.47 -4.97
CA SER A 57 -0.31 10.24 -4.28
C SER A 57 0.00 9.00 -5.11
N GLY A 58 0.38 7.89 -4.47
CA GLY A 58 0.63 6.63 -5.20
C GLY A 58 -0.56 6.18 -6.05
N THR A 59 -1.78 6.35 -5.55
CA THR A 59 -3.03 6.09 -6.29
C THR A 59 -3.18 6.97 -7.55
N LEU A 60 -2.76 8.23 -7.49
CA LEU A 60 -2.79 9.15 -8.62
C LEU A 60 -1.79 8.73 -9.70
N VAL A 61 -0.55 8.41 -9.29
CA VAL A 61 0.52 7.96 -10.20
C VAL A 61 0.11 6.70 -10.95
N VAL A 62 -0.43 5.71 -10.22
CA VAL A 62 -0.88 4.45 -10.80
C VAL A 62 -2.04 4.65 -11.78
N SER A 63 -3.05 5.46 -11.42
CA SER A 63 -4.18 5.72 -12.31
C SER A 63 -3.78 6.49 -13.58
N ALA A 64 -2.70 7.28 -13.53
CA ALA A 64 -2.18 8.03 -14.66
C ALA A 64 -1.56 7.16 -15.76
N VAL A 65 -1.19 5.91 -15.45
CA VAL A 65 -0.67 4.94 -16.43
C VAL A 65 -1.70 4.65 -17.52
N PHE A 66 -2.99 4.53 -17.14
CA PHE A 66 -4.06 4.31 -18.10
C PHE A 66 -4.52 5.63 -18.76
N CYS A 67 -4.72 6.68 -17.97
CA CYS A 67 -5.12 7.98 -18.50
C CYS A 67 -4.63 9.14 -17.62
N ARG A 68 -3.61 9.85 -18.12
CA ARG A 68 -3.04 11.04 -17.46
C ARG A 68 -4.07 12.15 -17.27
N ARG A 69 -4.87 12.45 -18.32
CA ARG A 69 -5.90 13.50 -18.25
C ARG A 69 -6.95 13.20 -17.18
N LYS A 70 -7.47 11.96 -17.14
CA LYS A 70 -8.43 11.52 -16.12
C LYS A 70 -7.87 11.71 -14.71
N SER A 71 -6.59 11.38 -14.51
CA SER A 71 -5.92 11.48 -13.22
C SER A 71 -5.80 12.93 -12.75
N VAL A 72 -5.39 13.84 -13.64
CA VAL A 72 -5.34 15.28 -13.34
C VAL A 72 -6.73 15.83 -13.00
N LEU A 73 -7.76 15.47 -13.77
CA LEU A 73 -9.13 15.92 -13.52
C LEU A 73 -9.65 15.38 -12.19
N ASN A 74 -9.43 14.11 -11.88
CA ASN A 74 -9.82 13.51 -10.62
C ASN A 74 -9.14 14.18 -9.41
N GLU A 75 -7.88 14.62 -9.56
CA GLU A 75 -7.17 15.36 -8.52
C GLU A 75 -7.72 16.78 -8.33
N GLN A 76 -8.04 17.49 -9.42
CA GLN A 76 -8.55 18.86 -9.38
C GLN A 76 -10.00 18.95 -8.89
N PHE A 77 -10.83 17.97 -9.22
CA PHE A 77 -12.27 17.95 -8.91
C PHE A 77 -12.62 16.94 -7.81
N LYS A 78 -11.72 16.76 -6.83
CA LYS A 78 -11.97 15.88 -5.68
C LYS A 78 -13.25 16.27 -4.95
N GLY A 79 -14.08 15.26 -4.63
CA GLY A 79 -15.31 15.43 -3.86
C GLY A 79 -16.56 15.75 -4.69
N VAL A 80 -16.46 15.84 -6.02
CA VAL A 80 -17.63 15.97 -6.90
C VAL A 80 -18.38 14.64 -7.06
N ASP A 81 -17.68 13.52 -6.93
CA ASP A 81 -18.29 12.19 -7.04
C ASP A 81 -19.20 11.90 -5.85
N LYS A 82 -20.47 11.58 -6.15
CA LYS A 82 -21.40 11.03 -5.17
C LYS A 82 -20.89 9.65 -4.81
N GLY A 83 -20.32 9.50 -3.62
CA GLY A 83 -19.67 8.27 -3.16
C GLY A 83 -20.46 7.00 -3.50
N ASN A 84 -19.76 5.93 -3.83
CA ASN A 84 -20.35 4.65 -4.19
C ASN A 84 -20.55 3.79 -2.93
N VAL A 85 -21.66 3.05 -2.86
CA VAL A 85 -21.96 2.06 -1.80
C VAL A 85 -20.80 1.09 -1.59
N GLN A 86 -20.11 0.70 -2.66
CA GLN A 86 -18.93 -0.17 -2.58
C GLN A 86 -17.75 0.49 -1.85
N MET A 87 -17.59 1.82 -1.97
CA MET A 87 -16.57 2.56 -1.23
C MET A 87 -16.90 2.68 0.26
N LEU A 88 -18.19 2.81 0.60
CA LEU A 88 -18.66 2.76 1.99
C LEU A 88 -18.35 1.40 2.61
N TYR A 89 -18.72 0.30 1.94
CA TYR A 89 -18.39 -1.06 2.39
C TYR A 89 -16.88 -1.22 2.55
N GLY A 90 -16.10 -0.78 1.55
CA GLY A 90 -14.64 -0.77 1.63
C GLY A 90 -14.10 -0.08 2.87
N SER A 91 -14.59 1.13 3.14
CA SER A 91 -14.14 1.95 4.28
C SER A 91 -14.46 1.33 5.62
N ILE A 92 -15.66 0.74 5.77
CA ILE A 92 -16.07 0.07 7.00
C ILE A 92 -15.24 -1.20 7.22
N ILE A 93 -15.07 -2.02 6.18
CA ILE A 93 -14.36 -3.29 6.25
C ILE A 93 -12.87 -3.06 6.53
N HIS A 94 -12.22 -2.08 5.88
CA HIS A 94 -10.84 -1.70 6.19
C HIS A 94 -10.71 -1.27 7.65
N SER A 95 -11.60 -0.38 8.10
CA SER A 95 -11.57 0.09 9.48
C SER A 95 -11.74 -1.06 10.47
N LEU A 96 -12.69 -1.97 10.22
CA LEU A 96 -12.93 -3.15 11.06
C LEU A 96 -11.69 -4.04 11.12
N PHE A 97 -11.10 -4.37 9.97
CA PHE A 97 -9.92 -5.21 9.89
C PHE A 97 -8.72 -4.61 10.64
N GLN A 98 -8.50 -3.30 10.48
CA GLN A 98 -7.45 -2.56 11.18
C GLN A 98 -7.66 -2.57 12.70
N GLU A 99 -8.88 -2.35 13.18
CA GLU A 99 -9.17 -2.35 14.62
C GLU A 99 -9.06 -3.76 15.22
N VAL A 100 -9.54 -4.80 14.53
CA VAL A 100 -9.37 -6.18 14.98
C VAL A 100 -7.90 -6.55 15.14
N LEU A 101 -7.04 -6.15 14.20
CA LEU A 101 -5.61 -6.40 14.28
C LEU A 101 -4.94 -5.64 15.43
N ARG A 102 -5.32 -4.37 15.62
CA ARG A 102 -4.81 -3.50 16.68
C ARG A 102 -5.14 -4.03 18.07
N ASP A 103 -6.40 -4.40 18.27
CA ASP A 103 -6.95 -4.75 19.58
C ASP A 103 -6.84 -6.26 19.88
N GLY A 104 -6.43 -7.05 18.89
CA GLY A 104 -6.23 -8.48 19.05
C GLY A 104 -7.49 -9.28 19.26
N VAL A 105 -8.57 -8.87 18.58
CA VAL A 105 -9.85 -9.54 18.71
C VAL A 105 -9.80 -10.89 17.99
N THR A 106 -9.87 -11.98 18.76
CA THR A 106 -9.74 -13.36 18.24
C THR A 106 -11.04 -14.16 18.27
N GLN A 107 -12.11 -13.62 18.83
CA GLN A 107 -13.41 -14.28 18.91
C GLN A 107 -14.39 -13.66 17.91
N GLN A 108 -15.07 -14.51 17.12
CA GLN A 108 -15.97 -14.04 16.08
C GLN A 108 -17.10 -13.14 16.63
N LYS A 109 -17.67 -13.50 17.79
CA LYS A 109 -18.71 -12.71 18.47
C LYS A 109 -18.25 -11.28 18.76
N ASP A 110 -16.99 -11.12 19.16
CA ASP A 110 -16.43 -9.82 19.51
C ASP A 110 -16.16 -8.99 18.25
N VAL A 111 -15.74 -9.63 17.15
CA VAL A 111 -15.62 -8.97 15.83
C VAL A 111 -17.00 -8.51 15.31
N GLU A 112 -18.04 -9.32 15.48
CA GLU A 112 -19.41 -8.95 15.11
C GLU A 112 -19.92 -7.75 15.94
N ALA A 113 -19.67 -7.75 17.25
CA ALA A 113 -20.00 -6.62 18.12
C ALA A 113 -19.24 -5.34 17.71
N LEU A 114 -17.97 -5.48 17.37
CA LEU A 114 -17.13 -4.39 16.90
C LEU A 114 -17.64 -3.81 15.57
N ALA A 115 -18.02 -4.67 14.63
CA ALA A 115 -18.62 -4.26 13.36
C ALA A 115 -19.88 -3.42 13.56
N VAL A 116 -20.79 -3.86 14.43
CA VAL A 116 -22.02 -3.13 14.79
C VAL A 116 -21.70 -1.80 15.46
N SER A 117 -20.72 -1.78 16.38
CA SER A 117 -20.27 -0.54 17.04
C SER A 117 -19.73 0.46 16.01
N LYS A 118 -18.89 0.00 15.06
CA LYS A 118 -18.36 0.85 13.99
C LYS A 118 -19.44 1.45 13.11
N LEU A 119 -20.44 0.67 12.70
CA LEU A 119 -21.54 1.15 11.86
C LEU A 119 -22.30 2.33 12.49
N LYS A 120 -22.34 2.39 13.83
CA LYS A 120 -22.96 3.48 14.60
C LYS A 120 -22.08 4.73 14.74
N ALA A 121 -20.84 4.70 14.26
CA ALA A 121 -20.00 5.89 14.24
C ALA A 121 -20.62 6.97 13.32
N SER A 122 -20.62 8.22 13.78
CA SER A 122 -21.24 9.36 13.06
C SER A 122 -20.79 9.43 11.59
N LYS A 123 -19.50 9.19 11.31
CA LYS A 123 -18.97 9.17 9.94
C LYS A 123 -19.78 8.23 9.02
N PHE A 124 -19.96 6.98 9.42
CA PHE A 124 -20.63 5.97 8.58
C PHE A 124 -22.14 6.19 8.56
N LEU A 125 -22.76 6.67 9.64
CA LEU A 125 -24.16 7.06 9.65
C LEU A 125 -24.46 8.18 8.64
N HIS A 126 -23.59 9.20 8.55
CA HIS A 126 -23.75 10.28 7.58
C HIS A 126 -23.58 9.79 6.14
N GLU A 127 -22.60 8.92 5.89
CA GLU A 127 -22.39 8.32 4.56
C GLU A 127 -23.54 7.40 4.14
N MET A 128 -24.10 6.62 5.08
CA MET A 128 -25.30 5.79 4.84
C MET A 128 -26.52 6.66 4.54
N TYR A 129 -26.73 7.73 5.32
CA TYR A 129 -27.82 8.68 5.10
C TYR A 129 -27.73 9.35 3.72
N GLY A 130 -26.53 9.84 3.35
CA GLY A 130 -26.30 10.49 2.05
C GLY A 130 -26.51 9.57 0.85
N GLN A 131 -26.46 8.25 1.05
CA GLN A 131 -26.67 7.23 0.02
C GLN A 131 -28.04 6.53 0.12
N ASN A 132 -28.91 6.99 1.04
CA ASN A 132 -30.24 6.41 1.29
C ASN A 132 -30.19 4.89 1.60
N LEU A 133 -29.23 4.48 2.43
CA LEU A 133 -29.04 3.08 2.83
C LEU A 133 -29.67 2.79 4.19
N VAL A 134 -30.12 1.55 4.35
CA VAL A 134 -30.63 1.03 5.63
C VAL A 134 -29.48 0.35 6.39
N GLU A 135 -29.27 0.73 7.65
CA GLU A 135 -28.19 0.21 8.51
C GLU A 135 -28.15 -1.32 8.54
N GLY A 136 -29.32 -1.97 8.62
CA GLY A 136 -29.43 -3.44 8.61
C GLY A 136 -28.83 -4.09 7.36
N THR A 137 -29.05 -3.51 6.18
CA THR A 137 -28.48 -4.02 4.92
C THR A 137 -26.96 -3.91 4.90
N VAL A 138 -26.43 -2.78 5.36
CA VAL A 138 -24.96 -2.55 5.45
C VAL A 138 -24.35 -3.51 6.46
N THR A 139 -25.02 -3.73 7.59
CA THR A 139 -24.58 -4.67 8.63
C THR A 139 -24.43 -6.08 8.08
N GLU A 140 -25.44 -6.58 7.37
CA GLU A 140 -25.41 -7.93 6.79
C GLU A 140 -24.32 -8.09 5.73
N GLU A 141 -24.07 -7.05 4.91
CA GLU A 141 -22.97 -7.09 3.94
C GLU A 141 -21.60 -7.13 4.64
N VAL A 142 -21.38 -6.31 5.68
CA VAL A 142 -20.10 -6.29 6.43
C VAL A 142 -19.87 -7.62 7.15
N LYS A 143 -20.91 -8.23 7.72
CA LYS A 143 -20.82 -9.53 8.41
C LYS A 143 -20.32 -10.65 7.49
N GLN A 144 -20.60 -10.61 6.19
CA GLN A 144 -20.12 -11.63 5.24
C GLN A 144 -18.58 -11.71 5.19
N TYR A 145 -17.87 -10.65 5.55
CA TYR A 145 -16.41 -10.63 5.56
C TYR A 145 -15.80 -11.20 6.85
N ILE A 146 -16.58 -11.29 7.93
CA ILE A 146 -16.08 -11.70 9.25
C ILE A 146 -15.50 -13.12 9.23
N PRO A 147 -16.17 -14.16 8.67
CA PRO A 147 -15.60 -15.51 8.64
C PRO A 147 -14.24 -15.57 7.92
N THR A 148 -14.11 -14.85 6.80
CA THR A 148 -12.87 -14.79 6.02
C THR A 148 -11.76 -14.04 6.76
N LEU A 149 -12.10 -12.94 7.44
CA LEU A 149 -11.18 -12.22 8.31
C LEU A 149 -10.66 -13.16 9.43
N MET A 150 -11.55 -13.88 10.10
CA MET A 150 -11.19 -14.79 11.19
C MET A 150 -10.28 -15.93 10.71
N ASP A 151 -10.59 -16.51 9.55
CA ASP A 151 -9.75 -17.53 8.91
C ASP A 151 -8.35 -17.00 8.56
N TRP A 152 -8.29 -15.79 8.00
CA TRP A 152 -7.01 -15.15 7.67
C TRP A 152 -6.18 -14.85 8.93
N LEU A 153 -6.79 -14.33 10.00
CA LEU A 153 -6.11 -14.08 11.27
C LEU A 153 -5.47 -15.36 11.83
N GLY A 154 -6.23 -16.45 11.86
CA GLY A 154 -5.75 -17.74 12.39
C GLY A 154 -4.65 -18.39 11.55
N LYS A 155 -4.57 -18.06 10.25
CA LYS A 155 -3.58 -18.62 9.32
C LYS A 155 -2.32 -17.75 9.19
N HIS A 156 -2.47 -16.44 9.22
CA HIS A 156 -1.43 -15.50 8.78
C HIS A 156 -0.95 -14.54 9.86
N THR A 157 -1.37 -14.69 11.12
CA THR A 157 -0.92 -13.80 12.19
C THR A 157 -0.38 -14.55 13.41
N LEU A 158 0.59 -13.96 14.09
CA LEU A 158 1.14 -14.41 15.38
C LEU A 158 0.96 -13.36 16.49
N LEU A 159 0.16 -12.32 16.23
CA LEU A 159 0.00 -11.13 17.07
C LEU A 159 -0.47 -11.48 18.49
N HIS A 160 -1.33 -12.48 18.62
CA HIS A 160 -1.97 -12.85 19.88
C HIS A 160 -1.77 -14.34 20.09
N ASN A 161 -0.71 -14.67 20.83
CA ASN A 161 -0.29 -16.03 21.16
C ASN A 161 -1.35 -16.78 22.01
N THR A 162 -2.49 -17.18 21.43
CA THR A 162 -3.37 -18.19 22.01
C THR A 162 -2.87 -19.56 21.62
N GLY A 163 -1.75 -19.94 22.23
CA GLY A 163 -1.07 -21.21 22.01
C GLY A 163 -0.20 -21.17 20.77
N ARG A 164 1.07 -21.55 20.93
CA ARG A 164 1.83 -22.17 19.84
C ARG A 164 0.97 -23.31 19.29
N ARG A 165 0.15 -23.05 18.28
CA ARG A 165 -0.08 -24.04 17.25
C ARG A 165 1.31 -24.21 16.64
N GLN A 166 2.09 -25.12 17.23
CA GLN A 166 3.08 -25.83 16.47
C GLN A 166 2.31 -26.27 15.23
N LEU A 167 2.54 -25.64 14.08
CA LEU A 167 2.17 -26.24 12.82
C LEU A 167 2.97 -27.54 12.77
N LYS A 168 2.42 -28.57 13.40
CA LYS A 168 2.92 -29.94 13.33
C LYS A 168 2.68 -30.33 11.88
N SER A 169 3.78 -30.35 11.13
CA SER A 169 3.91 -30.90 9.78
C SER A 169 3.08 -30.31 8.62
N GLU A 170 2.42 -29.16 8.79
CA GLU A 170 1.84 -28.44 7.64
C GLU A 170 2.78 -27.33 7.16
N LYS A 171 2.94 -27.24 5.84
CA LYS A 171 3.79 -26.26 5.16
C LYS A 171 3.47 -24.86 5.68
N ARG A 172 4.44 -24.23 6.34
CA ARG A 172 4.28 -22.89 6.93
C ARG A 172 3.78 -21.91 5.86
N PRO A 173 2.80 -21.05 6.17
CA PRO A 173 2.32 -20.05 5.23
C PRO A 173 3.44 -19.18 4.70
N GLU A 174 3.31 -18.70 3.47
CA GLU A 174 4.34 -17.86 2.83
C GLU A 174 4.54 -16.53 3.57
N VAL A 175 3.51 -16.04 4.24
CA VAL A 175 3.50 -14.76 4.97
C VAL A 175 2.86 -14.99 6.34
N MET A 176 3.58 -14.58 7.38
CA MET A 176 3.11 -14.56 8.76
C MET A 176 3.35 -13.18 9.37
N VAL A 177 2.30 -12.42 9.66
CA VAL A 177 2.38 -11.13 10.34
C VAL A 177 2.66 -11.35 11.82
N THR A 178 3.77 -10.80 12.30
CA THR A 178 4.21 -10.95 13.69
C THR A 178 3.92 -9.73 14.54
N GLU A 179 3.85 -8.54 13.93
CA GLU A 179 3.61 -7.28 14.63
C GLU A 179 2.95 -6.25 13.71
N ILE A 180 2.07 -5.41 14.26
CA ILE A 180 1.57 -4.21 13.60
C ILE A 180 2.46 -3.04 14.00
N GLN A 181 3.17 -2.47 13.03
CA GLN A 181 4.07 -1.32 13.27
C GLN A 181 3.30 0.00 13.20
N ASP A 182 2.36 0.11 12.26
CA ASP A 182 1.50 1.28 12.13
C ASP A 182 0.22 0.93 11.35
N ILE A 183 -0.82 1.73 11.53
CA ILE A 183 -2.10 1.65 10.85
C ILE A 183 -2.36 2.99 10.20
N GLU A 184 -2.69 2.99 8.90
CA GLU A 184 -2.93 4.22 8.15
C GLU A 184 -1.70 5.17 8.11
N GLU A 185 -0.49 4.61 8.00
CA GLU A 185 0.77 5.34 8.02
C GLU A 185 0.86 6.34 6.85
N ASN A 186 1.08 7.62 7.15
CA ASN A 186 1.32 8.65 6.15
C ASN A 186 2.83 8.80 5.91
N ILE A 187 3.28 8.57 4.67
CA ILE A 187 4.67 8.81 4.24
C ILE A 187 4.69 9.89 3.16
N TRP A 188 5.56 10.88 3.35
CA TRP A 188 5.88 11.91 2.36
C TRP A 188 7.33 11.70 1.94
N SER A 189 7.55 11.48 0.65
CA SER A 189 8.85 11.21 0.07
C SER A 189 9.18 12.26 -0.98
N PRO A 190 9.83 13.38 -0.60
CA PRO A 190 10.46 14.28 -1.56
C PRO A 190 11.51 13.57 -2.41
N ARG A 191 12.14 12.51 -1.89
CA ARG A 191 13.09 11.69 -2.64
C ARG A 191 12.46 11.12 -3.92
N PHE A 192 11.22 10.65 -3.85
CA PHE A 192 10.50 10.09 -5.00
C PHE A 192 9.45 11.03 -5.60
N GLY A 193 9.18 12.20 -5.01
CA GLY A 193 8.07 13.07 -5.41
C GLY A 193 6.70 12.46 -5.09
N LEU A 194 6.64 11.61 -4.05
CA LEU A 194 5.46 10.81 -3.73
C LEU A 194 4.95 11.07 -2.32
N LYS A 195 3.64 10.86 -2.15
CA LYS A 195 3.00 10.70 -0.84
C LYS A 195 2.12 9.46 -0.84
N GLY A 196 1.98 8.84 0.32
CA GLY A 196 1.17 7.64 0.49
C GLY A 196 0.50 7.60 1.86
N LYS A 197 -0.63 6.91 1.90
CA LYS A 197 -1.29 6.47 3.13
C LYS A 197 -1.36 4.94 3.05
N ILE A 198 -0.48 4.26 3.76
CA ILE A 198 -0.36 2.80 3.74
C ILE A 198 -1.41 2.26 4.71
N ASP A 199 -2.26 1.33 4.27
CA ASP A 199 -3.34 0.78 5.12
C ASP A 199 -2.77 0.17 6.42
N LEU A 200 -1.73 -0.65 6.29
CA LEU A 200 -1.04 -1.33 7.38
C LEU A 200 0.46 -1.38 7.10
N THR A 201 1.28 -1.02 8.08
CA THR A 201 2.71 -1.30 8.08
C THR A 201 2.96 -2.41 9.09
N VAL A 202 3.51 -3.54 8.65
CA VAL A 202 3.58 -4.77 9.47
C VAL A 202 4.99 -5.34 9.48
N GLN A 203 5.40 -5.91 10.62
CA GLN A 203 6.50 -6.85 10.64
C GLN A 203 5.96 -8.23 10.27
N ALA A 204 6.60 -8.89 9.30
CA ALA A 204 6.19 -10.20 8.82
C ALA A 204 7.38 -11.12 8.62
N GLU A 205 7.18 -12.40 8.92
CA GLU A 205 8.04 -13.49 8.49
C GLU A 205 7.60 -13.95 7.09
N LEU A 206 8.50 -13.83 6.12
CA LEU A 206 8.27 -14.15 4.71
C LEU A 206 9.10 -15.36 4.32
N SER A 207 8.46 -16.39 3.75
CA SER A 207 9.15 -17.58 3.25
C SER A 207 9.78 -17.30 1.88
N LYS A 208 11.09 -17.51 1.74
CA LYS A 208 11.79 -17.56 0.46
C LYS A 208 11.98 -19.01 0.03
N LYS A 209 11.76 -19.29 -1.26
CA LYS A 209 11.86 -20.66 -1.84
C LYS A 209 13.22 -21.32 -1.57
N ASP A 210 14.29 -20.52 -1.52
CA ASP A 210 15.68 -21.05 -1.52
C ASP A 210 16.51 -20.72 -0.27
N THR A 211 16.10 -19.75 0.56
CA THR A 211 16.95 -19.20 1.65
C THR A 211 16.31 -19.25 3.04
N GLY A 212 15.11 -19.82 3.17
CA GLY A 212 14.43 -19.98 4.45
C GLY A 212 13.44 -18.85 4.75
N LEU A 213 13.47 -18.33 5.97
CA LEU A 213 12.54 -17.32 6.48
C LEU A 213 13.26 -15.99 6.66
N GLU A 214 12.63 -14.90 6.24
CA GLU A 214 13.14 -13.55 6.39
C GLU A 214 12.13 -12.69 7.15
N VAL A 215 12.60 -11.94 8.14
CA VAL A 215 11.77 -11.00 8.90
C VAL A 215 11.96 -9.62 8.28
N LYS A 216 10.87 -9.00 7.82
CA LYS A 216 10.88 -7.65 7.24
C LYS A 216 9.73 -6.81 7.77
N VAL A 217 9.92 -5.49 7.80
CA VAL A 217 8.83 -4.52 7.97
C VAL A 217 8.36 -4.09 6.58
N VAL A 218 7.16 -4.50 6.19
CA VAL A 218 6.63 -4.31 4.84
C VAL A 218 5.27 -3.60 4.85
N PRO A 219 4.93 -2.86 3.79
CA PRO A 219 3.57 -2.34 3.62
C PRO A 219 2.60 -3.47 3.26
N LEU A 220 1.41 -3.44 3.82
CA LEU A 220 0.29 -4.33 3.53
C LEU A 220 -0.89 -3.48 3.08
N GLU A 221 -1.25 -3.60 1.80
CA GLU A 221 -2.41 -2.91 1.20
C GLU A 221 -3.64 -3.82 1.24
N LEU A 222 -4.77 -3.25 1.66
CA LEU A 222 -6.04 -3.94 1.71
C LEU A 222 -6.86 -3.61 0.45
N LYS A 223 -7.60 -4.59 -0.05
CA LYS A 223 -8.60 -4.40 -1.10
C LYS A 223 -9.89 -5.13 -0.76
N THR A 224 -11.01 -4.48 -1.04
CA THR A 224 -12.33 -5.10 -1.01
C THR A 224 -12.78 -5.50 -2.41
N GLY A 225 -13.73 -6.44 -2.48
CA GLY A 225 -14.22 -6.98 -3.74
C GLY A 225 -13.40 -8.14 -4.31
N LYS A 226 -13.56 -8.41 -5.61
CA LYS A 226 -12.96 -9.56 -6.29
C LYS A 226 -11.44 -9.39 -6.43
N ALA A 227 -10.69 -10.45 -6.13
CA ALA A 227 -9.25 -10.48 -6.37
C ALA A 227 -8.92 -10.36 -7.86
N SER A 228 -8.31 -9.24 -8.24
CA SER A 228 -7.83 -8.98 -9.60
C SER A 228 -6.31 -9.09 -9.71
N PHE A 229 -5.59 -8.82 -8.60
CA PHE A 229 -4.14 -8.64 -8.57
C PHE A 229 -3.63 -7.79 -9.76
N SER A 230 -4.41 -6.74 -10.09
CA SER A 230 -4.18 -5.91 -11.27
C SER A 230 -2.86 -5.15 -11.17
N SER A 231 -2.37 -4.68 -12.32
CA SER A 231 -1.20 -3.80 -12.38
C SER A 231 -1.39 -2.54 -11.55
N GLU A 232 -2.61 -2.03 -11.41
CA GLU A 232 -2.85 -0.88 -10.54
C GLU A 232 -2.64 -1.23 -9.07
N HIS A 233 -3.24 -2.31 -8.60
CA HIS A 233 -3.11 -2.70 -7.19
C HIS A 233 -1.66 -3.09 -6.85
N LYS A 234 -0.95 -3.76 -7.76
CA LYS A 234 0.48 -4.06 -7.61
C LYS A 234 1.33 -2.80 -7.62
N GLY A 235 1.10 -1.90 -8.57
CA GLY A 235 1.81 -0.63 -8.68
C GLY A 235 1.68 0.21 -7.41
N GLN A 236 0.51 0.23 -6.79
CA GLN A 236 0.29 0.95 -5.53
C GLN A 236 1.18 0.38 -4.40
N VAL A 237 1.22 -0.96 -4.26
CA VAL A 237 2.06 -1.63 -3.27
C VAL A 237 3.55 -1.43 -3.55
N THR A 238 3.97 -1.46 -4.81
CA THR A 238 5.34 -1.14 -5.22
C THR A 238 5.75 0.27 -4.79
N LEU A 239 4.89 1.27 -5.03
CA LEU A 239 5.17 2.65 -4.62
C LEU A 239 5.22 2.79 -3.09
N TYR A 240 4.36 2.09 -2.34
CA TYR A 240 4.46 2.07 -0.88
C TYR A 240 5.75 1.44 -0.39
N SER A 241 6.18 0.34 -0.99
CA SER A 241 7.44 -0.33 -0.66
C SER A 241 8.64 0.59 -0.91
N MET A 242 8.66 1.30 -2.04
CA MET A 242 9.67 2.33 -2.32
C MET A 242 9.67 3.45 -1.26
N MET A 243 8.51 4.01 -0.92
CA MET A 243 8.42 5.07 0.09
C MET A 243 8.79 4.60 1.50
N CYS A 244 8.57 3.33 1.84
CA CYS A 244 9.04 2.76 3.09
C CYS A 244 10.57 2.88 3.23
N SER A 245 11.34 2.78 2.13
CA SER A 245 12.81 2.90 2.17
C SER A 245 13.33 4.26 2.69
N ASP A 246 12.48 5.27 2.81
CA ASP A 246 12.85 6.58 3.40
C ASP A 246 12.81 6.58 4.93
N ARG A 247 12.13 5.62 5.56
CA ARG A 247 11.95 5.56 7.03
C ARG A 247 12.58 4.34 7.69
N ARG A 248 12.82 3.30 6.90
CA ARG A 248 13.25 1.98 7.36
C ARG A 248 14.09 1.31 6.27
N THR A 249 14.72 0.19 6.62
CA THR A 249 15.38 -0.67 5.64
C THR A 249 14.45 -0.96 4.48
N ASP A 250 14.96 -0.85 3.24
CA ASP A 250 14.18 -1.11 2.03
C ASP A 250 13.55 -2.50 2.11
N PRO A 251 12.21 -2.61 2.12
CA PRO A 251 11.56 -3.90 2.19
C PRO A 251 11.71 -4.71 0.90
N GLU A 252 11.96 -4.06 -0.24
CA GLU A 252 12.05 -4.64 -1.60
C GLU A 252 10.77 -5.35 -2.10
N GLU A 253 9.76 -5.47 -1.25
CA GLU A 253 8.48 -6.07 -1.52
C GLU A 253 7.39 -5.46 -0.62
N GLY A 254 6.14 -5.77 -0.92
CA GLY A 254 4.98 -5.48 -0.07
C GLY A 254 3.95 -6.59 -0.17
N ILE A 255 2.86 -6.46 0.57
CA ILE A 255 1.78 -7.44 0.62
C ILE A 255 0.50 -6.81 0.09
N LEU A 256 -0.21 -7.53 -0.78
CA LEU A 256 -1.54 -7.16 -1.25
C LEU A 256 -2.56 -8.19 -0.77
N LEU A 257 -3.55 -7.76 0.02
CA LEU A 257 -4.57 -8.63 0.61
C LEU A 257 -5.98 -8.26 0.12
N TYR A 258 -6.70 -9.22 -0.44
CA TYR A 258 -8.12 -9.10 -0.76
C TYR A 258 -8.98 -9.70 0.34
N LEU A 259 -9.77 -8.84 0.99
CA LEU A 259 -10.52 -9.20 2.20
C LEU A 259 -11.73 -10.10 1.90
N LYS A 260 -12.28 -10.07 0.69
CA LYS A 260 -13.51 -10.84 0.36
C LYS A 260 -13.31 -12.36 0.40
N HIS A 261 -12.12 -12.81 0.01
CA HIS A 261 -11.79 -14.24 -0.05
C HIS A 261 -10.46 -14.59 0.63
N GLY A 262 -9.85 -13.63 1.35
CA GLY A 262 -8.59 -13.82 2.07
C GLY A 262 -7.38 -14.07 1.16
N GLN A 263 -7.50 -13.78 -0.14
CA GLN A 263 -6.43 -14.03 -1.11
C GLN A 263 -5.34 -12.97 -0.95
N MET A 264 -4.09 -13.41 -0.85
CA MET A 264 -2.96 -12.55 -0.60
C MET A 264 -1.82 -12.85 -1.58
N GLN A 265 -1.08 -11.80 -1.98
CA GLN A 265 0.10 -11.93 -2.81
C GLN A 265 1.22 -11.00 -2.33
N ARG A 266 2.46 -11.51 -2.36
CA ARG A 266 3.66 -10.68 -2.24
C ARG A 266 3.94 -9.96 -3.56
N VAL A 267 4.23 -8.68 -3.47
CA VAL A 267 4.49 -7.81 -4.63
C VAL A 267 5.93 -7.34 -4.55
N PRO A 268 6.86 -7.94 -5.32
CA PRO A 268 8.24 -7.46 -5.37
C PRO A 268 8.32 -6.09 -6.06
N VAL A 269 9.23 -5.23 -5.63
CA VAL A 269 9.46 -3.91 -6.23
C VAL A 269 10.15 -4.04 -7.58
N LYS A 270 11.11 -4.95 -7.69
CA LYS A 270 11.77 -5.29 -8.94
C LYS A 270 10.98 -6.43 -9.61
N PRO A 271 10.67 -6.36 -10.91
CA PRO A 271 10.07 -7.49 -11.61
C PRO A 271 11.02 -8.69 -11.49
N GLU A 272 10.48 -9.88 -11.18
CA GLU A 272 11.24 -11.12 -11.33
C GLU A 272 11.79 -11.13 -12.76
N SER A 273 13.11 -11.26 -12.90
CA SER A 273 13.72 -11.47 -14.20
C SER A 273 13.06 -12.70 -14.81
N LYS A 274 12.23 -12.51 -15.83
CA LYS A 274 11.73 -13.64 -16.62
C LYS A 274 12.96 -14.29 -17.24
N SER A 275 13.34 -15.45 -16.71
CA SER A 275 14.31 -16.37 -17.29
C SER A 275 13.89 -16.76 -18.70
#